data_AF-A0A0C2CD70-F1
#
_entry.id   AF-A0A0C2CD70-F1
#
_cell.length_a   1.000
_cell.length_b   1.000
_cell.length_c   1.000
_cell.angle_alpha   90.00
_cell.angle_beta   90.00
_cell.angle_gamma   90.00
#
_symmetry.space_group_name_H-M   'P 1'
#
loop_
_entity.id
_entity.type
_entity.pdbx_description
1 polymer ?
#
loop_
_entity_poly.entity_id
_entity_poly.type
_entity_poly.pdbx_seq_one_letter_code
_entity_poly.pdbx_strand_id
1 'polypeptide(L)'
;EALGFKHWILVIAVVGVIYAGVVYLHRHMPPVIGKDHLTEFSEERARVLLKELTALGPRPSGSVALERKAFEIMQRHIGEIKQKITSKGVNRFEMDVQ
;
A
#
# COMPACT_ATOMS: atom_id res chain seq x y z
N GLU A 1 28.12 -37.86 -20.82
CA GLU A 1 27.77 -38.91 -19.84
C GLU A 1 26.45 -38.54 -19.19
N ALA A 2 25.52 -39.51 -19.11
CA ALA A 2 24.11 -39.26 -18.82
C ALA A 2 23.91 -38.68 -17.41
N LEU A 3 23.15 -37.59 -17.31
CA LEU A 3 22.61 -37.09 -16.05
C LEU A 3 21.79 -38.20 -15.39
N GLY A 4 22.39 -38.91 -14.44
CA GLY A 4 21.78 -40.07 -13.77
C GLY A 4 20.59 -39.69 -12.90
N PHE A 5 19.76 -40.67 -12.56
CA PHE A 5 18.54 -40.57 -11.75
C PHE A 5 18.65 -39.69 -10.48
N LYS A 6 19.83 -39.66 -9.84
CA LYS A 6 20.10 -38.82 -8.65
C LYS A 6 19.99 -37.31 -8.94
N HIS A 7 20.36 -36.87 -10.15
CA HIS A 7 20.20 -35.47 -10.57
C HIS A 7 18.72 -35.08 -10.66
N TRP A 8 17.89 -35.98 -11.21
CA TRP A 8 16.45 -35.75 -11.31
C TRP A 8 15.77 -35.68 -9.94
N ILE A 9 16.19 -36.51 -8.98
CA ILE A 9 15.70 -36.42 -7.59
C ILE A 9 16.05 -35.06 -6.98
N LEU A 10 17.28 -34.58 -7.17
CA LEU A 10 17.68 -33.28 -6.65
C LEU A 10 16.87 -32.13 -7.27
N VAL A 11 16.66 -32.18 -8.59
CA VAL A 11 15.84 -31.18 -9.29
C VAL A 11 14.41 -31.18 -8.75
N ILE A 12 13.77 -32.35 -8.60
CA ILE A 12 12.42 -32.46 -8.06
C ILE A 12 12.35 -31.93 -6.61
N ALA A 13 13.35 -32.25 -5.78
CA ALA A 13 13.41 -31.76 -4.41
C ALA A 13 13.52 -30.23 -4.36
N VAL A 14 14.39 -29.64 -5.17
CA VAL A 14 14.56 -28.16 -5.24
C VAL A 14 13.28 -27.49 -5.72
N VAL A 15 12.65 -28.01 -6.79
CA VAL A 15 11.37 -27.48 -7.28
C VAL A 15 10.29 -27.59 -6.21
N GLY A 16 10.22 -28.71 -5.48
CA GLY A 16 9.29 -28.91 -4.38
C GLY A 16 9.48 -27.89 -3.25
N VAL A 17 10.72 -27.61 -2.85
CA VAL A 17 11.05 -26.61 -1.82
C VAL A 17 10.65 -25.20 -2.28
N ILE A 18 10.98 -24.83 -3.52
CA ILE A 18 10.61 -23.52 -4.08
C ILE A 18 9.09 -23.37 -4.12
N TYR A 19 8.38 -24.38 -4.63
CA TYR A 19 6.93 -24.36 -4.72
C TYR A 19 6.28 -24.25 -3.33
N ALA A 20 6.75 -25.04 -2.36
CA ALA A 20 6.28 -24.95 -0.98
C ALA A 20 6.51 -23.56 -0.37
N GLY A 21 7.68 -22.96 -0.64
CA GLY A 21 7.98 -21.59 -0.21
C GLY A 21 7.04 -20.55 -0.82
N VAL A 22 6.76 -20.65 -2.13
CA VAL A 22 5.81 -19.76 -2.81
C VAL A 22 4.41 -19.91 -2.24
N VAL A 23 3.92 -21.14 -2.05
CA VAL A 23 2.58 -21.40 -1.48
C VAL A 23 2.49 -20.90 -0.04
N TYR A 24 3.52 -21.12 0.76
CA TYR A 24 3.59 -20.61 2.12
C TYR A 24 3.50 -19.08 2.15
N LEU A 25 4.32 -18.40 1.34
CA LEU A 25 4.32 -16.95 1.30
C LEU A 25 3.01 -16.39 0.74
N HIS A 26 2.44 -17.04 -0.27
CA HIS A 26 1.15 -16.66 -0.85
C HIS A 26 0.00 -16.73 0.17
N ARG A 27 -0.01 -17.75 1.05
CA ARG A 27 -0.99 -17.85 2.16
C ARG A 27 -0.89 -16.73 3.19
N HIS A 28 0.28 -16.10 3.30
CA HIS A 28 0.49 -14.96 4.18
C HIS A 28 0.24 -13.61 3.49
N MET A 29 -0.07 -13.58 2.19
CA MET A 29 -0.47 -12.35 1.53
C MET A 29 -1.90 -11.97 1.95
N PRO A 30 -2.17 -10.68 2.19
CA PRO A 30 -3.53 -10.23 2.45
C PRO A 30 -4.43 -10.55 1.24
N PRO A 31 -5.72 -10.83 1.47
CA PRO A 31 -6.64 -11.13 0.38
C PRO A 31 -6.67 -9.97 -0.62
N VAL A 32 -6.62 -10.29 -1.92
CA VAL A 32 -6.80 -9.30 -2.97
C VAL A 32 -8.24 -8.82 -2.90
N ILE A 33 -8.42 -7.56 -2.50
CA ILE A 33 -9.73 -6.91 -2.43
C ILE A 33 -10.26 -6.84 -3.88
N GLY A 34 -11.35 -7.55 -4.15
CA GLY A 34 -12.01 -7.58 -5.45
C GLY A 34 -12.56 -6.20 -5.85
N LYS A 35 -12.75 -5.99 -7.16
CA LYS A 35 -13.31 -4.74 -7.72
C LYS A 35 -14.69 -4.38 -7.18
N ASP A 36 -15.38 -5.34 -6.59
CA ASP A 36 -16.73 -5.19 -6.04
C ASP A 36 -16.74 -4.44 -4.68
N HIS A 37 -15.59 -4.27 -4.03
CA HIS A 37 -15.45 -3.50 -2.78
C HIS A 37 -15.25 -2.00 -3.06
N LEU A 38 -16.31 -1.34 -3.55
CA LEU A 38 -16.31 0.09 -3.89
C LEU A 38 -15.90 1.00 -2.70
N THR A 39 -16.22 0.60 -1.47
CA THR A 39 -15.91 1.37 -0.24
C THR A 39 -14.46 1.28 0.22
N GLU A 40 -13.73 0.25 -0.19
CA GLU A 40 -12.30 0.10 0.12
C GLU A 40 -11.42 0.72 -0.98
N PHE A 41 -12.02 1.05 -2.12
CA PHE A 41 -11.35 1.68 -3.24
C PHE A 41 -10.74 3.02 -2.81
N SER A 42 -9.50 3.25 -3.23
CA SER A 42 -8.73 4.45 -2.87
C SER A 42 -9.46 5.73 -3.30
N GLU A 43 -10.27 5.67 -4.35
CA GLU A 43 -10.99 6.82 -4.89
C GLU A 43 -12.03 7.38 -3.91
N GLU A 44 -12.88 6.56 -3.27
CA GLU A 44 -13.91 7.08 -2.35
C GLU A 44 -13.27 7.79 -1.16
N ARG A 45 -12.18 7.22 -0.64
CA ARG A 45 -11.38 7.79 0.45
C ARG A 45 -10.69 9.09 0.03
N ALA A 46 -10.08 9.09 -1.15
CA ALA A 46 -9.42 10.26 -1.71
C ALA A 46 -10.43 11.38 -2.04
N ARG A 47 -11.68 11.03 -2.39
CA ARG A 47 -12.75 11.99 -2.72
C ARG A 47 -13.14 12.85 -1.52
N VAL A 48 -13.08 12.32 -0.29
CA VAL A 48 -13.33 13.10 0.94
C VAL A 48 -12.27 14.20 1.09
N LEU A 49 -10.99 13.82 1.03
CA LEU A 49 -9.87 14.76 1.09
C LEU A 49 -9.92 15.78 -0.06
N LEU A 50 -10.22 15.32 -1.27
CA LEU A 50 -10.31 16.17 -2.45
C LEU A 50 -11.43 17.21 -2.29
N LYS A 51 -12.59 16.83 -1.79
CA LYS A 51 -13.70 17.75 -1.49
C LYS A 51 -13.31 18.79 -0.45
N GLU A 52 -12.60 18.37 0.59
CA GLU A 52 -12.12 19.29 1.64
C GLU A 52 -11.15 20.33 1.06
N LEU A 53 -10.23 19.88 0.19
CA LEU A 53 -9.28 20.74 -0.49
C LEU A 53 -9.92 21.67 -1.53
N THR A 54 -10.92 21.21 -2.29
CA THR A 54 -11.62 22.05 -3.28
C THR A 54 -12.57 23.06 -2.64
N ALA A 55 -13.09 22.78 -1.45
CA ALA A 55 -13.91 23.72 -0.68
C ALA A 55 -13.15 24.99 -0.26
N LEU A 56 -11.81 24.97 -0.27
CA LEU A 56 -10.99 26.16 -0.01
C LEU A 56 -11.05 27.22 -1.11
N GLY A 57 -11.62 26.88 -2.28
CA GLY A 57 -11.68 27.77 -3.44
C GLY A 57 -10.35 27.84 -4.21
N PRO A 58 -10.13 28.90 -5.02
CA PRO A 58 -8.90 29.09 -5.76
C PRO A 58 -7.67 29.14 -4.83
N ARG A 59 -6.65 28.34 -5.15
CA ARG A 59 -5.41 28.21 -4.38
C ARG A 59 -4.18 28.60 -5.21
N PRO A 60 -4.06 29.88 -5.63
CA PRO A 60 -2.85 30.33 -6.29
C PRO A 60 -1.66 30.33 -5.30
N SER A 61 -0.45 30.21 -5.85
CA SER A 61 0.79 30.27 -5.07
C SER A 61 0.87 31.55 -4.23
N GLY A 62 1.31 31.44 -2.97
CA GLY A 62 1.38 32.56 -2.03
C GLY A 62 0.05 32.96 -1.37
N SER A 63 -1.06 32.29 -1.69
CA SER A 63 -2.35 32.52 -1.02
C SER A 63 -2.42 31.82 0.34
N VAL A 64 -3.13 32.43 1.30
CA VAL A 64 -3.39 31.81 2.62
C VAL A 64 -4.13 30.48 2.49
N ALA A 65 -4.97 30.34 1.44
CA ALA A 65 -5.69 29.10 1.16
C ALA A 65 -4.74 27.95 0.79
N LEU A 66 -3.67 28.22 0.05
CA LEU A 66 -2.66 27.22 -0.30
C LEU A 66 -1.65 27.01 0.83
N GLU A 67 -0.95 28.07 1.23
CA GLU A 67 0.23 27.98 2.11
C GLU A 67 -0.10 27.54 3.52
N ARG A 68 -1.31 27.89 4.01
CA ARG A 68 -1.72 27.59 5.38
C ARG A 68 -2.82 26.56 5.43
N LYS A 69 -3.97 26.84 4.82
CA LYS A 69 -5.18 26.01 4.99
C LYS A 69 -5.03 24.63 4.33
N ALA A 70 -4.58 24.57 3.08
CA ALA A 70 -4.38 23.30 2.40
C ALA A 70 -3.26 22.47 3.06
N PHE A 71 -2.16 23.12 3.46
CA PHE A 71 -1.07 22.46 4.16
C PHE A 71 -1.52 21.87 5.50
N GLU A 72 -2.32 22.60 6.28
CA GLU A 72 -2.88 22.12 7.55
C GLU A 72 -3.79 20.91 7.38
N ILE A 73 -4.66 20.92 6.36
CA ILE A 73 -5.52 19.76 6.01
C ILE A 73 -4.68 18.53 5.66
N MET A 74 -3.63 18.70 4.84
CA MET A 74 -2.74 17.61 4.46
C MET A 74 -1.97 17.07 5.67
N GLN A 75 -1.41 17.94 6.50
CA GLN A 75 -0.66 17.55 7.70
C GLN A 75 -1.54 16.79 8.70
N ARG A 76 -2.80 17.20 8.85
CA ARG A 76 -3.79 16.50 9.69
C ARG A 76 -4.06 15.08 9.16
N HIS A 77 -4.34 14.93 7.87
CA HIS A 77 -4.57 13.61 7.27
C HIS A 77 -3.34 12.69 7.37
N ILE A 78 -2.14 13.23 7.16
CA ILE A 78 -0.88 12.49 7.35
C ILE A 78 -0.76 12.01 8.80
N GLY A 79 -1.11 12.86 9.78
CA GLY A 79 -1.11 12.50 11.19
C GLY A 79 -2.09 11.35 11.51
N GLU A 80 -3.31 11.43 11.00
CA GLU A 80 -4.34 10.37 11.16
C GLU A 80 -3.88 9.04 10.54
N ILE A 81 -3.28 9.09 9.34
CA ILE A 81 -2.70 7.92 8.68
C ILE A 81 -1.59 7.31 9.54
N LYS A 82 -0.66 8.13 10.04
CA LYS A 82 0.44 7.67 10.89
C LYS A 82 -0.07 6.98 12.16
N GLN A 83 -1.07 7.54 12.83
CA GLN A 83 -1.68 6.93 14.02
C GLN A 83 -2.33 5.57 13.69
N LYS A 84 -3.10 5.49 12.60
CA LYS A 84 -3.77 4.25 12.18
C LYS A 84 -2.77 3.15 11.78
N ILE A 85 -1.63 3.53 11.23
CA ILE A 85 -0.52 2.66 10.89
C ILE A 85 0.16 2.14 12.15
N THR A 86 0.49 3.02 13.10
CA THR A 86 1.06 2.64 14.40
C THR A 86 0.14 1.67 15.13
N SER A 87 -1.17 1.90 15.14
CA SER A 87 -2.13 1.00 15.79
C SER A 87 -2.26 -0.37 15.09
N LYS A 88 -1.99 -0.44 13.78
CA LYS A 88 -2.05 -1.69 13.00
C LYS A 88 -0.75 -2.48 13.00
N GLY A 89 0.35 -1.93 13.49
CA GLY A 89 1.64 -2.62 13.58
C GLY A 89 2.21 -3.05 12.22
N VAL A 90 2.00 -2.25 11.17
CA VAL A 90 2.56 -2.57 9.84
C VAL A 90 4.09 -2.40 9.83
N ASN A 91 4.77 -3.32 9.13
CA ASN A 91 6.22 -3.49 9.22
C ASN A 91 7.04 -2.40 8.51
N ARG A 92 6.46 -1.65 7.57
CA ARG A 92 7.12 -0.53 6.85
C ARG A 92 6.10 0.48 6.33
N PHE A 93 6.36 1.76 6.59
CA PHE A 93 5.65 2.89 5.99
C PHE A 93 6.68 3.94 5.57
N GLU A 94 6.65 4.34 4.31
CA GLU A 94 7.58 5.28 3.71
C GLU A 94 6.74 6.41 3.12
N MET A 95 6.96 7.62 3.63
CA MET A 95 6.24 8.81 3.22
C MET A 95 7.27 9.81 2.70
N ASP A 96 7.30 9.97 1.39
CA ASP A 96 8.15 10.97 0.75
C ASP A 96 7.39 12.30 0.72
N VAL A 97 8.00 13.33 1.31
CA VAL A 97 7.46 14.69 1.34
C VAL A 97 8.56 15.57 0.76
N GLN A 98 8.50 15.80 -0.55
CA GLN A 98 9.32 16.78 -1.27
C GLN A 98 8.50 18.03 -1.57
#